data_AF-A0A3D3JTU4-F1
#
_entry.id   AF-A0A3D3JTU4-F1
#
_cell.length_a   1.000
_cell.length_b   1.000
_cell.length_c   1.000
_cell.angle_alpha   90.00
_cell.angle_beta   90.00
_cell.angle_gamma   90.00
#
_symmetry.space_group_name_H-M   'P 1'
#
loop_
_entity.id
_entity.type
_entity.pdbx_description
1 polymer ?
#
loop_
_entity_poly.entity_id
_entity_poly.type
_entity_poly.pdbx_seq_one_letter_code
_entity_poly.pdbx_strand_id
1 'polypeptide(L)'
;AGPSACWFDEAGRWQNPPDLDAWFDGDAPQLDSLSPPARAAEILGTGLRTTAGWQRSEYRERTGYDFFELRSLQIEALIADGLLEHNDDDLRPTRRGLLFANHIARELL
;
A
#
# COMPACT_ATOMS: atom_id res chain seq x y z
N ALA A 1 -11.83 15.08 -13.94
CA ALA A 1 -10.53 14.99 -13.26
C ALA A 1 -9.56 15.95 -13.95
N GLY A 2 -8.60 16.54 -13.23
CA GLY A 2 -7.66 17.54 -13.77
C GLY A 2 -6.26 16.98 -14.06
N PRO A 3 -5.26 17.83 -14.33
CA PRO A 3 -3.86 17.41 -14.45
C PRO A 3 -3.38 16.75 -13.16
N SER A 4 -2.44 15.80 -13.27
CA SER A 4 -1.92 14.99 -12.16
C SER A 4 -2.95 14.17 -11.36
N ALA A 5 -4.23 14.13 -11.75
CA ALA A 5 -5.21 13.30 -11.08
C ALA A 5 -4.86 11.82 -11.21
N CYS A 6 -4.95 11.08 -10.11
CA CYS A 6 -4.71 9.64 -10.09
C CYS A 6 -5.99 8.87 -9.76
N TRP A 7 -6.13 7.68 -10.32
CA TRP A 7 -7.18 6.72 -9.96
C TRP A 7 -6.63 5.31 -10.01
N PHE A 8 -7.41 4.37 -9.47
CA PHE A 8 -7.08 2.96 -9.43
C PHE A 8 -8.23 2.13 -9.99
N ASP A 9 -7.88 1.13 -10.79
CA ASP A 9 -8.77 0.07 -11.26
C ASP A 9 -8.04 -1.28 -11.24
N GLU A 10 -8.64 -2.31 -11.84
CA GLU A 10 -8.08 -3.66 -11.93
C GLU A 10 -6.76 -3.71 -12.73
N ALA A 11 -6.52 -2.76 -13.63
CA ALA A 11 -5.29 -2.69 -14.42
C ALA A 11 -4.15 -1.99 -13.66
N GLY A 12 -4.46 -1.18 -12.64
CA GLY A 12 -3.49 -0.57 -11.74
C GLY A 12 -3.79 0.88 -11.40
N ARG A 13 -2.74 1.64 -11.02
CA ARG A 13 -2.85 3.08 -10.82
C ARG A 13 -2.62 3.81 -12.12
N TRP A 14 -3.52 4.71 -12.46
CA TRP A 14 -3.39 5.62 -13.58
C TRP A 14 -3.15 7.03 -13.09
N GLN A 15 -2.43 7.82 -13.89
CA GLN A 15 -2.16 9.22 -13.62
C GLN A 15 -2.32 10.05 -14.89
N ASN A 16 -3.11 11.12 -14.81
CA ASN A 16 -3.16 12.13 -15.86
C ASN A 16 -1.80 12.83 -16.02
N PRO A 17 -1.46 13.31 -17.23
CA PRO A 17 -0.27 14.13 -17.45
C PRO A 17 -0.14 15.22 -16.39
N PRO A 18 1.06 15.40 -15.79
CA PRO A 18 1.27 16.44 -14.79
C PRO A 18 1.40 17.82 -15.41
N ASP A 19 1.80 17.88 -16.68
CA ASP A 19 1.85 19.10 -17.46
C ASP A 19 0.44 19.56 -17.84
N LEU A 20 0.18 20.86 -17.65
CA LEU A 20 -1.15 21.44 -17.82
C LEU A 20 -1.55 21.50 -19.30
N ASP A 21 -0.61 21.82 -20.18
CA ASP A 21 -0.87 21.94 -21.62
C ASP A 21 -1.11 20.55 -22.21
N ALA A 22 -0.27 19.56 -21.88
CA ALA A 22 -0.47 18.17 -22.26
C ALA A 22 -1.84 17.62 -21.82
N TRP A 23 -2.28 17.95 -20.60
CA TRP A 23 -3.61 17.55 -20.12
C TRP A 23 -4.74 18.23 -20.89
N PHE A 24 -4.61 19.53 -21.23
CA PHE A 24 -5.59 20.24 -22.06
C PHE A 24 -5.66 19.69 -23.50
N ASP A 25 -4.50 19.31 -24.04
CA ASP A 25 -4.37 18.71 -25.36
C ASP A 25 -4.91 17.27 -25.42
N GLY A 26 -5.25 16.68 -24.25
CA GLY A 26 -5.87 15.38 -24.13
C GLY A 26 -4.90 14.21 -24.15
N ASP A 27 -3.63 14.44 -23.79
CA ASP A 27 -2.62 13.38 -23.69
C ASP A 27 -3.10 12.24 -22.79
N ALA A 28 -2.78 11.02 -23.21
CA ALA A 28 -3.25 9.82 -22.54
C ALA A 28 -2.68 9.71 -21.11
N PRO A 29 -3.49 9.26 -20.14
CA PRO A 29 -3.02 8.92 -18.81
C PRO A 29 -1.95 7.82 -18.86
N GLN A 30 -0.98 7.91 -17.96
CA GLN A 30 0.07 6.91 -17.83
C GLN A 30 -0.30 5.90 -16.75
N LEU A 31 -0.05 4.62 -17.06
CA LEU A 31 -0.13 3.56 -16.07
C LEU A 31 1.13 3.60 -15.20
N ASP A 32 0.95 3.79 -13.91
CA ASP A 32 1.99 3.61 -12.90
C ASP A 32 2.24 2.11 -12.72
N SER A 33 3.26 1.64 -13.42
CA SER A 33 3.61 0.22 -13.53
C SER A 33 4.50 -0.20 -12.37
N LEU A 34 3.90 -0.90 -11.41
CA LEU A 34 4.61 -1.64 -10.38
C LEU A 34 4.52 -3.13 -10.68
N SER A 35 5.56 -3.88 -10.30
CA SER A 35 5.44 -5.34 -10.28
C SER A 35 4.33 -5.76 -9.29
N PRO A 36 3.62 -6.88 -9.52
CA PRO A 36 2.60 -7.36 -8.59
C PRO A 36 3.03 -7.42 -7.11
N PRO A 37 4.23 -7.93 -6.74
CA PRO A 37 4.66 -7.92 -5.35
C PRO A 37 4.94 -6.50 -4.80
N ALA A 38 5.42 -5.57 -5.63
CA ALA A 38 5.60 -4.17 -5.22
C ALA A 38 4.26 -3.48 -4.99
N ARG A 39 3.24 -3.76 -5.83
CA ARG A 39 1.88 -3.25 -5.62
C ARG A 39 1.26 -3.82 -4.34
N ALA A 40 1.44 -5.12 -4.07
CA ALA A 40 0.99 -5.75 -2.84
C ALA A 40 1.62 -5.09 -1.60
N ALA A 41 2.93 -4.79 -1.65
CA ALA A 41 3.64 -4.07 -0.59
C ALA A 41 3.10 -2.64 -0.37
N GLU A 42 2.77 -1.91 -1.44
CA GLU A 42 2.14 -0.58 -1.35
C GLU A 42 0.76 -0.65 -0.69
N ILE A 43 -0.05 -1.64 -1.05
CA ILE A 43 -1.37 -1.90 -0.46
C ILE A 43 -1.22 -2.24 1.02
N LEU A 44 -0.27 -3.11 1.38
CA LEU A 44 0.05 -3.49 2.75
C LEU A 44 0.38 -2.26 3.60
N GLY A 45 1.39 -1.49 3.20
CA GLY A 45 1.84 -0.30 3.92
C GLY A 45 0.76 0.79 4.01
N THR A 46 -0.09 0.91 2.99
CA THR A 46 -1.19 1.90 2.99
C THR A 46 -2.30 1.51 3.95
N GLY A 47 -2.73 0.24 3.98
CA GLY A 47 -3.78 -0.22 4.91
C GLY A 47 -3.36 -0.12 6.38
N LEU A 48 -2.07 -0.33 6.67
CA LEU A 48 -1.49 -0.16 8.01
C LEU A 48 -1.37 1.30 8.48
N ARG A 49 -1.80 2.28 7.67
CA ARG A 49 -2.02 3.67 8.13
C ARG A 49 -3.35 3.85 8.87
N THR A 50 -4.20 2.83 8.89
CA THR A 50 -5.52 2.84 9.54
C THR A 50 -5.54 1.90 10.75
N THR A 51 -6.47 2.10 11.67
CA THR A 51 -6.66 1.21 12.83
C THR A 51 -7.14 -0.18 12.46
N ALA A 52 -7.75 -0.35 11.28
CA ALA A 52 -8.28 -1.64 10.84
C ALA A 52 -7.15 -2.62 10.50
N GLY A 53 -6.07 -2.13 9.90
CA GLY A 53 -4.99 -2.98 9.42
C GLY A 53 -5.44 -3.91 8.29
N TRP A 54 -4.98 -5.16 8.32
CA TRP A 54 -5.31 -6.17 7.33
C TRP A 54 -5.68 -7.49 7.98
N GLN A 55 -6.83 -8.03 7.59
CA GLN A 55 -7.12 -9.44 7.74
C GLN A 55 -6.43 -10.23 6.63
N ARG A 56 -5.87 -11.40 6.95
CA ARG A 56 -5.12 -12.25 6.02
C ARG A 56 -5.93 -12.65 4.79
N SER A 57 -7.19 -13.07 4.98
CA SER A 57 -8.08 -13.45 3.88
C SER A 57 -8.39 -12.29 2.94
N GLU A 58 -8.73 -11.13 3.51
CA GLU A 58 -9.01 -9.92 2.72
C GLU A 58 -7.79 -9.46 1.91
N TYR A 59 -6.62 -9.42 2.56
CA TYR A 59 -5.39 -9.02 1.90
C TYR A 59 -5.02 -9.98 0.77
N ARG A 60 -5.19 -11.29 0.99
CA ARG A 60 -4.95 -12.32 -0.02
C ARG A 60 -5.94 -12.25 -1.17
N GLU A 61 -7.22 -12.00 -0.90
CA GLU A 61 -8.23 -11.82 -1.94
C GLU A 61 -7.90 -10.60 -2.82
N ARG A 62 -7.48 -9.49 -2.22
CA ARG A 62 -7.17 -8.25 -2.94
C ARG A 62 -5.86 -8.29 -3.72
N THR A 63 -4.85 -8.99 -3.22
CA THR A 63 -3.48 -8.91 -3.76
C THR A 63 -2.99 -10.22 -4.38
N GLY A 64 -3.58 -11.35 -4.00
CA GLY A 64 -3.05 -12.69 -4.29
C GLY A 64 -1.87 -13.10 -3.40
N TYR A 65 -1.44 -12.26 -2.44
CA TYR A 65 -0.28 -12.50 -1.59
C TYR A 65 -0.63 -12.67 -0.12
N ASP A 66 0.28 -13.30 0.61
CA ASP A 66 0.30 -13.30 2.07
C ASP A 66 1.30 -12.26 2.57
N PHE A 67 0.92 -11.45 3.56
CA PHE A 67 1.81 -10.39 4.04
C PHE A 67 3.06 -10.93 4.76
N PHE A 68 2.99 -12.09 5.42
CA PHE A 68 4.18 -12.70 6.02
C PHE A 68 5.07 -13.35 4.98
N GLU A 69 4.51 -13.97 3.95
CA GLU A 69 5.31 -14.48 2.84
C GLU A 69 6.02 -13.34 2.08
N LEU A 70 5.39 -12.15 2.02
CA LEU A 70 5.91 -10.99 1.29
C LEU A 70 6.98 -10.20 2.07
N ARG A 71 6.83 -10.05 3.40
CA ARG A 71 7.62 -9.13 4.25
C ARG A 71 7.87 -9.66 5.68
N SER A 72 8.04 -10.97 5.88
CA SER A 72 8.20 -11.58 7.21
C SER A 72 9.21 -10.86 8.10
N LEU A 73 10.43 -10.66 7.62
CA LEU A 73 11.52 -10.06 8.39
C LEU A 73 11.16 -8.64 8.87
N GLN A 74 10.56 -7.82 8.00
CA GLN A 74 10.18 -6.45 8.34
C GLN A 74 8.98 -6.43 9.28
N ILE A 75 7.99 -7.29 9.07
CA ILE A 75 6.82 -7.39 9.95
C ILE A 75 7.26 -7.83 11.35
N GLU A 76 8.10 -8.86 11.46
CA GLU A 76 8.61 -9.35 12.74
C GLU A 76 9.41 -8.28 13.50
N ALA A 77 10.27 -7.52 12.79
CA ALA A 77 11.00 -6.40 13.38
C ALA A 77 10.05 -5.30 13.90
N LEU A 78 9.04 -4.92 13.11
CA LEU A 78 8.05 -3.92 13.50
C LEU A 78 7.16 -4.39 14.67
N ILE A 79 6.89 -5.70 14.78
CA ILE A 79 6.22 -6.29 15.95
C ILE A 79 7.13 -6.23 17.18
N ALA A 80 8.40 -6.60 17.03
CA ALA A 80 9.38 -6.53 18.12
C ALA A 80 9.56 -5.09 18.65
N ASP A 81 9.47 -4.10 17.76
CA ASP A 81 9.49 -2.67 18.11
C ASP A 81 8.16 -2.14 18.69
N GLY A 82 7.14 -2.99 18.80
CA GLY A 82 5.81 -2.64 19.30
C GLY A 82 5.05 -1.66 18.39
N LEU A 83 5.38 -1.62 17.10
CA LEU A 83 4.73 -0.78 16.10
C LEU A 83 3.58 -1.52 15.41
N LEU A 84 3.73 -2.82 15.20
CA LEU A 84 2.67 -3.69 14.73
C LEU A 84 2.29 -4.68 15.83
N GLU A 85 1.05 -5.14 15.78
CA GLU A 85 0.61 -6.32 16.50
C GLU A 85 -0.03 -7.28 15.51
N HIS A 86 0.18 -8.57 15.76
CA HIS A 86 -0.40 -9.65 15.00
C HIS A 86 -1.15 -10.58 15.95
N ASN A 87 -2.42 -10.82 15.63
CA ASN A 87 -3.29 -11.83 16.20
C ASN A 87 -3.61 -12.83 15.07
N ASP A 88 -3.92 -14.09 15.40
CA ASP A 88 -3.99 -15.26 14.50
C ASP A 88 -4.13 -14.98 12.98
N ASP A 89 -5.10 -14.16 12.56
CA ASP A 89 -5.33 -13.78 11.17
C ASP A 89 -5.25 -12.28 10.82
N ASP A 90 -4.98 -11.38 11.77
CA ASP A 90 -4.95 -9.92 11.53
C ASP A 90 -3.58 -9.30 11.83
N LEU A 91 -3.16 -8.38 10.98
CA LEU A 91 -1.99 -7.53 11.18
C LEU A 91 -2.43 -6.07 11.25
N ARG A 92 -2.17 -5.39 12.37
CA ARG A 92 -2.63 -4.02 12.58
C ARG A 92 -1.59 -3.16 13.30
N PRO A 93 -1.60 -1.83 13.08
CA PRO A 93 -0.72 -0.93 13.83
C PRO A 93 -1.19 -0.81 15.27
N THR A 94 -0.24 -0.77 16.20
CA THR A 94 -0.54 -0.38 17.57
C THR A 94 -0.85 1.13 17.62
N ARG A 95 -1.32 1.63 18.78
CA ARG A 95 -1.47 3.09 18.97
C ARG A 95 -0.15 3.85 18.75
N ARG A 96 0.98 3.24 19.12
CA ARG A 96 2.32 3.77 18.82
C ARG A 96 2.61 3.66 17.33
N GLY A 97 2.33 2.51 16.73
CA GLY A 97 2.47 2.27 15.29
C GLY A 97 1.82 3.35 14.42
N LEU A 98 0.61 3.77 14.75
CA LEU A 98 -0.09 4.84 14.02
C LEU A 98 0.66 6.19 14.06
N LEU A 99 1.37 6.51 15.15
CA LEU A 99 2.22 7.70 15.23
C LEU A 99 3.48 7.59 14.35
N PHE A 100 3.87 6.36 14.00
CA PHE A 100 5.02 6.02 13.15
C PHE A 100 4.60 5.38 11.82
N ALA A 101 3.37 5.67 11.33
CA ALA A 101 2.82 5.02 10.14
C ALA A 101 3.69 5.21 8.88
N ASN A 102 4.39 6.36 8.77
CA ASN A 102 5.35 6.59 7.68
C ASN A 102 6.60 5.71 7.78
N HIS A 103 7.06 5.40 8.99
CA HIS A 103 8.18 4.48 9.19
C HIS A 103 7.75 3.05 8.86
N ILE A 104 6.59 2.60 9.35
CA ILE A 104 6.00 1.30 8.99
C ILE A 104 5.91 1.15 7.46
N ALA A 105 5.32 2.14 6.77
CA ALA A 105 5.19 2.10 5.31
C ALA A 105 6.57 2.02 4.62
N ARG A 106 7.57 2.78 5.10
CA ARG A 106 8.92 2.76 4.52
C ARG A 106 9.60 1.41 4.66
N GLU A 107 9.46 0.71 5.79
CA GLU A 107 10.08 -0.60 5.97
C GLU A 107 9.42 -1.68 5.08
N LEU A 108 8.15 -1.49 4.71
CA LEU A 108 7.39 -2.49 3.97
C LEU A 108 7.43 -2.32 2.44
N LEU A 109 7.79 -1.14 1.93
CA LEU A 109 7.89 -0.85 0.49
C LEU A 109 9.18 -1.46 -0.09
#